data_AF-A0A388NP08-F1
#
_entry.id   AF-A0A388NP08-F1
#
_cell.length_a   1.000
_cell.length_b   1.000
_cell.length_c   1.000
_cell.angle_alpha   90.00
_cell.angle_beta   90.00
_cell.angle_gamma   90.00
#
_symmetry.space_group_name_H-M   'P 1'
#
loop_
_entity.id
_entity.type
_entity.pdbx_description
1 polymer ?
#
loop_
_entity_poly.entity_id
_entity_poly.type
_entity_poly.pdbx_seq_one_letter_code
_entity_poly.pdbx_strand_id
1 'polypeptide(L)'
;MTSVVGAARALEMGEAERRGLQAARIRGAVIALLGVAGLWAARGAFNVAATFSFWLLEQGGAAWSITTTVGMLWLVAGSVAIVVGGLQAGVGARFPWRQSLFVLAPLYVAAILGALLDGKVANMTGVFAGSLELAVPITLGALAGILSERSGMLNIAIEGKFLVGACAGAIAASITDSAVAGVLVAVLCGMAVGYMLAWLGIRHQVDQIIAGVVINIGAIGITNFVFLRVLAKTPG
;
A
#
# COMPACT_ATOMS: atom_id res chain seq x y z
N MET A 1 34.32 -3.32 43.22
CA MET A 1 33.49 -3.93 42.15
C MET A 1 32.28 -3.09 41.75
N THR A 2 31.65 -2.32 42.66
CA THR A 2 30.48 -1.46 42.37
C THR A 2 30.79 -0.21 41.52
N SER A 3 31.99 0.37 41.62
CA SER A 3 32.37 1.56 40.82
C SER A 3 32.62 1.26 39.33
N VAL A 4 33.17 0.09 39.02
CA VAL A 4 33.47 -0.33 37.64
C VAL A 4 32.18 -0.63 36.87
N VAL A 5 31.20 -1.26 37.53
CA VAL A 5 29.86 -1.50 36.95
C VAL A 5 29.11 -0.18 36.72
N GLY A 6 29.27 0.81 37.60
CA GLY A 6 28.70 2.15 37.43
C GLY A 6 29.30 2.91 36.24
N ALA A 7 30.62 2.86 36.08
CA ALA A 7 31.32 3.50 34.96
C ALA A 7 30.98 2.85 33.60
N ALA A 8 30.92 1.52 33.55
CA ALA A 8 30.50 0.79 32.35
C ALA A 8 29.07 1.16 31.92
N ARG A 9 28.13 1.20 32.87
CA ARG A 9 26.74 1.63 32.59
C ARG A 9 26.65 3.08 32.12
N ALA A 10 27.44 3.99 32.70
CA ALA A 10 27.45 5.39 32.26
C ALA A 10 27.98 5.56 30.82
N LEU A 11 28.99 4.77 30.43
CA LEU A 11 29.51 4.74 29.07
C LEU A 11 28.50 4.15 28.08
N GLU A 12 27.86 3.02 28.42
CA GLU A 12 26.81 2.41 27.60
C GLU A 12 25.61 3.35 27.39
N MET A 13 25.21 4.07 28.44
CA MET A 13 24.15 5.09 28.36
C MET A 13 24.54 6.26 27.46
N GLY A 14 25.80 6.72 27.51
CA GLY A 14 26.32 7.76 26.63
C GLY A 14 26.43 7.33 25.16
N GLU A 15 26.78 6.07 24.89
CA GLU A 15 26.77 5.50 23.53
C GLU A 15 25.36 5.35 22.97
N ALA A 16 24.41 4.89 23.78
CA ALA A 16 23.00 4.77 23.39
C ALA A 16 22.39 6.13 23.04
N GLU A 17 22.70 7.18 23.83
CA GLU A 17 22.26 8.55 23.55
C GLU A 17 22.86 9.08 22.24
N ARG A 18 24.16 8.87 22.00
CA ARG A 18 24.84 9.25 20.74
C ARG A 18 24.25 8.53 19.53
N ARG A 19 23.97 7.22 19.64
CA ARG A 19 23.30 6.43 18.57
C ARG A 19 21.88 6.94 18.30
N GLY A 20 21.13 7.28 19.35
CA GLY A 20 19.79 7.87 19.22
C GLY A 20 19.80 9.22 18.49
N LEU A 21 20.77 10.08 18.81
CA LEU A 21 20.98 11.38 18.16
C LEU A 21 21.43 11.22 16.69
N GLN A 22 22.36 10.31 16.40
CA GLN A 22 22.78 10.00 15.03
C GLN A 22 21.61 9.49 14.19
N ALA A 23 20.83 8.54 14.70
CA ALA A 23 19.63 8.04 14.02
C ALA A 23 18.59 9.14 13.79
N ALA A 24 18.40 10.06 14.75
CA ALA A 24 17.50 11.20 14.58
C ALA A 24 17.98 12.16 13.47
N ARG A 25 19.28 12.46 13.43
CA ARG A 25 19.88 13.31 12.39
C ARG A 25 19.80 12.70 11.00
N ILE A 26 20.10 11.40 10.88
CA ILE A 26 19.99 10.69 9.59
C ILE A 26 18.54 10.74 9.08
N ARG A 27 17.56 10.44 9.93
CA ARG A 27 16.15 10.51 9.55
C ARG A 27 15.73 11.93 9.17
N GLY A 28 16.11 12.94 9.95
CA GLY A 28 15.83 14.34 9.64
C GLY A 28 16.47 14.79 8.32
N ALA A 29 17.69 14.35 8.03
CA ALA A 29 18.37 14.60 6.77
C ALA A 29 17.64 13.96 5.58
N VAL A 30 17.16 12.71 5.73
CA VAL A 30 16.37 12.04 4.69
C VAL A 30 15.07 12.81 4.40
N ILE A 31 14.34 13.25 5.43
CA ILE A 31 13.11 14.03 5.22
C ILE A 31 13.43 15.39 4.56
N ALA A 32 14.50 16.07 4.98
CA ALA A 32 14.93 17.32 4.36
C ALA A 32 15.32 17.13 2.88
N LEU A 33 16.00 16.03 2.54
CA LEU A 33 16.34 15.68 1.15
C LEU A 33 15.09 15.44 0.30
N LEU A 34 14.10 14.72 0.82
CA LEU A 34 12.79 14.58 0.17
C LEU A 34 12.15 15.96 -0.05
N GLY A 35 12.28 16.86 0.92
CA GLY A 35 11.79 18.23 0.81
C GLY A 35 12.45 19.03 -0.30
N VAL A 36 13.78 18.94 -0.43
CA VAL A 36 14.54 19.53 -1.54
C VAL A 36 14.10 18.95 -2.89
N ALA A 37 13.92 17.63 -2.98
CA ALA A 37 13.41 16.99 -4.19
C ALA A 37 12.00 17.49 -4.56
N GLY A 38 11.13 17.70 -3.56
CA GLY A 38 9.82 18.29 -3.76
C GLY A 38 9.90 19.73 -4.29
N LEU A 39 10.74 20.58 -3.70
CA LEU A 39 10.96 21.94 -4.21
C LEU A 39 11.57 21.97 -5.62
N TRP A 40 12.43 21.01 -5.94
CA TRP A 40 12.97 20.85 -7.29
C TRP A 40 11.86 20.50 -8.29
N ALA A 41 10.99 19.54 -7.95
CA ALA A 41 9.85 19.14 -8.78
C ALA A 41 8.85 20.31 -9.01
N ALA A 42 8.71 21.21 -8.03
CA ALA A 42 7.82 22.37 -8.16
C ALA A 42 8.20 23.30 -9.32
N ARG A 43 9.51 23.46 -9.61
CA ARG A 43 10.02 24.48 -10.54
C ARG A 43 9.40 24.43 -11.94
N GLY A 44 9.07 23.24 -12.43
CA GLY A 44 8.49 23.03 -13.76
C GLY A 44 6.98 22.82 -13.78
N ALA A 45 6.32 22.74 -12.62
CA ALA A 45 4.97 22.18 -12.51
C ALA A 45 3.87 23.22 -12.23
N PHE A 46 4.18 24.52 -12.24
CA PHE A 46 3.19 25.59 -11.97
C PHE A 46 2.15 25.76 -13.07
N ASN A 47 2.47 25.35 -14.29
CA ASN A 47 1.55 25.45 -15.43
C ASN A 47 0.58 24.25 -15.52
N VAL A 48 0.74 23.24 -14.68
CA VAL A 48 -0.11 22.05 -14.66
C VAL A 48 -1.18 22.22 -13.59
N ALA A 49 -2.44 22.16 -14.00
CA ALA A 49 -3.58 22.21 -13.08
C ALA A 49 -3.74 20.86 -12.36
N ALA A 50 -3.96 20.92 -11.05
CA ALA A 50 -4.31 19.81 -10.19
C ALA A 50 -5.73 20.04 -9.67
N THR A 51 -6.70 19.38 -10.30
CA THR A 51 -8.12 19.50 -9.94
C THR A 51 -8.57 18.23 -9.23
N PHE A 52 -8.92 18.37 -7.95
CA PHE A 52 -9.46 17.27 -7.13
C PHE A 52 -10.96 17.45 -6.97
N SER A 53 -11.74 16.49 -7.48
CA SER A 53 -13.20 16.53 -7.44
C SER A 53 -13.78 15.52 -6.44
N PHE A 54 -14.88 15.92 -5.81
CA PHE A 54 -15.60 15.19 -4.78
C PHE A 54 -17.08 15.17 -5.13
N TRP A 55 -17.59 13.97 -5.36
CA TRP A 55 -19.00 13.68 -5.60
C TRP A 55 -19.62 13.39 -4.24
N LEU A 56 -20.38 14.35 -3.71
CA LEU A 56 -20.89 14.30 -2.33
C LEU A 56 -22.27 13.66 -2.21
N LEU A 57 -23.08 13.76 -3.26
CA LEU A 57 -24.49 13.37 -3.25
C LEU A 57 -24.77 12.16 -4.15
N GLU A 58 -24.18 12.14 -5.35
CA GLU A 58 -24.38 11.08 -6.33
C GLU A 58 -23.09 10.88 -7.13
N GLN A 59 -22.62 9.63 -7.25
CA GLN A 59 -21.53 9.31 -8.17
C GLN A 59 -22.01 9.52 -9.60
N GLY A 60 -21.37 10.39 -10.37
CA GLY A 60 -21.89 10.81 -11.67
C GLY A 60 -22.71 12.11 -11.65
N GLY A 61 -23.03 12.69 -10.46
CA GLY A 61 -23.69 13.98 -10.29
C GLY A 61 -22.81 15.25 -10.15
N ALA A 62 -23.32 16.30 -9.48
CA ALA A 62 -22.58 17.54 -9.31
C ALA A 62 -21.37 17.36 -8.37
N ALA A 63 -20.16 17.66 -8.87
CA ALA A 63 -18.92 17.52 -8.11
C ALA A 63 -18.46 18.85 -7.54
N TRP A 64 -18.13 18.85 -6.24
CA TRP A 64 -17.37 19.94 -5.64
C TRP A 64 -15.89 19.74 -5.98
N SER A 65 -15.19 20.78 -6.42
CA SER A 65 -13.79 20.63 -6.84
C SER A 65 -12.87 21.69 -6.23
N ILE A 66 -11.67 21.25 -5.89
CA ILE A 66 -10.56 22.09 -5.48
C ILE A 66 -9.56 22.10 -6.62
N THR A 67 -9.34 23.27 -7.20
CA THR A 67 -8.34 23.45 -8.27
C THR A 67 -7.12 24.18 -7.71
N THR A 68 -5.98 23.54 -7.80
CA THR A 68 -4.67 24.12 -7.45
C THR A 68 -3.69 23.88 -8.60
N THR A 69 -2.45 24.34 -8.50
CA THR A 69 -1.40 23.96 -9.43
C THR A 69 -0.52 22.87 -8.83
N VAL A 70 -0.02 21.96 -9.65
CA VAL A 70 0.90 20.89 -9.23
C VAL A 70 2.16 21.49 -8.59
N GLY A 71 2.63 22.62 -9.12
CA GLY A 71 3.72 23.39 -8.54
C GLY A 71 3.46 23.83 -7.09
N MET A 72 2.25 24.31 -6.78
CA MET A 72 1.87 24.68 -5.40
C MET A 72 1.89 23.48 -4.45
N LEU A 73 1.43 22.31 -4.90
CA LEU A 73 1.42 21.09 -4.08
C LEU A 73 2.86 20.64 -3.75
N TRP A 74 3.75 20.64 -4.74
CA TRP A 74 5.16 20.31 -4.54
C TRP A 74 5.89 21.34 -3.68
N LEU A 75 5.56 22.63 -3.81
CA LEU A 75 6.10 23.67 -2.94
C LEU A 75 5.70 23.43 -1.47
N VAL A 76 4.42 23.20 -1.21
CA VAL A 76 3.92 22.97 0.16
C VAL A 76 4.52 21.69 0.73
N ALA A 77 4.46 20.58 -0.01
CA ALA A 77 5.04 19.31 0.41
C ALA A 77 6.54 19.43 0.72
N GLY A 78 7.29 20.09 -0.16
CA GLY A 78 8.73 20.30 -0.02
C GLY A 78 9.09 21.19 1.17
N SER A 79 8.35 22.29 1.36
CA SER A 79 8.56 23.23 2.46
C SER A 79 8.27 22.58 3.82
N VAL A 80 7.15 21.86 3.93
CA VAL A 80 6.77 21.16 5.17
C VAL A 80 7.78 20.06 5.49
N ALA A 81 8.28 19.32 4.49
CA ALA A 81 9.32 18.32 4.69
C ALA A 81 10.64 18.93 5.18
N ILE A 82 11.08 20.06 4.64
CA ILE A 82 12.28 20.75 5.15
C ILE A 82 12.11 21.19 6.61
N VAL A 83 10.95 21.76 6.96
CA VAL A 83 10.67 22.18 8.34
C VAL A 83 10.68 20.96 9.28
N VAL A 84 9.97 19.88 8.92
CA VAL A 84 9.93 18.64 9.72
C VAL A 84 11.33 18.03 9.84
N GLY A 85 12.10 17.96 8.75
CA GLY A 85 13.46 17.43 8.75
C GLY A 85 14.40 18.25 9.64
N GLY A 86 14.29 19.59 9.60
CA GLY A 86 15.03 20.50 10.46
C GLY A 86 14.66 20.35 11.93
N LEU A 87 13.36 20.30 12.26
CA LEU A 87 12.88 20.06 13.62
C LEU A 87 13.35 18.69 14.15
N GLN A 88 13.31 17.65 13.32
CA GLN A 88 13.78 16.32 13.69
C GLN A 88 15.31 16.30 13.95
N ALA A 89 16.09 17.05 13.18
CA ALA A 89 17.53 17.17 13.38
C ALA A 89 17.89 17.99 14.64
N GLY A 90 17.10 19.02 14.96
CA GLY A 90 17.31 19.91 16.11
C GLY A 90 16.80 19.36 17.45
N VAL A 91 15.61 18.78 17.48
CA VAL A 91 14.97 18.23 18.70
C VAL A 91 15.53 16.83 19.04
N GLY A 92 16.16 16.16 18.07
CA GLY A 92 16.81 14.87 18.27
C GLY A 92 15.82 13.71 18.49
N ALA A 93 16.23 12.71 19.28
CA ALA A 93 15.49 11.44 19.42
C ALA A 93 14.09 11.57 20.06
N ARG A 94 13.77 12.72 20.66
CA ARG A 94 12.46 13.02 21.26
C ARG A 94 11.39 13.39 20.24
N PHE A 95 11.77 13.70 19.00
CA PHE A 95 10.82 14.09 17.96
C PHE A 95 9.98 12.88 17.51
N PRO A 96 8.63 12.96 17.53
CA PRO A 96 7.76 11.88 17.10
C PRO A 96 7.68 11.82 15.56
N TRP A 97 8.77 11.44 14.90
CA TRP A 97 8.89 11.40 13.44
C TRP A 97 7.81 10.54 12.74
N ARG A 98 7.23 9.57 13.45
CA ARG A 98 6.09 8.79 12.95
C ARG A 98 4.84 9.65 12.78
N GLN A 99 4.62 10.62 13.67
CA GLN A 99 3.48 11.54 13.59
C GLN A 99 3.62 12.50 12.41
N SER A 100 4.84 12.91 12.06
CA SER A 100 5.04 13.75 10.86
C SER A 100 4.70 13.04 9.55
N LEU A 101 4.74 11.70 9.50
CA LEU A 101 4.31 10.96 8.30
C LEU A 101 2.83 11.16 7.99
N PHE A 102 1.97 11.36 9.00
CA PHE A 102 0.54 11.64 8.79
C PHE A 102 0.30 12.99 8.11
N VAL A 103 1.25 13.92 8.20
CA VAL A 103 1.18 15.23 7.54
C VAL A 103 1.86 15.18 6.17
N LEU A 104 3.04 14.56 6.08
CA LEU A 104 3.81 14.52 4.85
C LEU A 104 3.20 13.61 3.78
N ALA A 105 2.69 12.44 4.17
CA ALA A 105 2.13 11.48 3.24
C ALA A 105 0.99 12.06 2.38
N PRO A 106 -0.09 12.67 2.93
CA PRO A 106 -1.16 13.20 2.11
C PRO A 106 -0.71 14.33 1.18
N LEU A 107 0.25 15.16 1.60
CA LEU A 107 0.80 16.23 0.77
C LEU A 107 1.57 15.69 -0.43
N TYR A 108 2.45 14.72 -0.20
CA TYR A 108 3.19 14.07 -1.29
C TYR A 108 2.28 13.25 -2.20
N VAL A 109 1.30 12.54 -1.65
CA VAL A 109 0.30 11.80 -2.44
C VAL A 109 -0.49 12.78 -3.32
N ALA A 110 -0.97 13.90 -2.79
CA ALA A 110 -1.67 14.90 -3.59
C ALA A 110 -0.78 15.49 -4.68
N ALA A 111 0.49 15.82 -4.37
CA ALA A 111 1.43 16.36 -5.35
C ALA A 111 1.74 15.35 -6.48
N ILE A 112 1.95 14.07 -6.12
CA ILE A 112 2.20 12.99 -7.08
C ILE A 112 0.96 12.74 -7.93
N LEU A 113 -0.23 12.67 -7.33
CA LEU A 113 -1.48 12.46 -8.07
C LEU A 113 -1.75 13.61 -9.03
N GLY A 114 -1.58 14.86 -8.59
CA GLY A 114 -1.72 16.04 -9.46
C GLY A 114 -0.73 15.99 -10.63
N ALA A 115 0.54 15.62 -10.37
CA ALA A 115 1.55 15.48 -11.41
C ALA A 115 1.24 14.33 -12.39
N LEU A 116 0.73 13.20 -11.89
CA LEU A 116 0.42 12.01 -12.71
C LEU A 116 -0.80 12.24 -13.62
N LEU A 117 -1.75 13.06 -13.17
CA LEU A 117 -2.99 13.33 -13.89
C LEU A 117 -2.83 14.41 -14.97
N ASP A 118 -1.78 15.22 -14.90
CA ASP A 118 -1.37 16.17 -15.94
C ASP A 118 -2.55 17.02 -16.49
N GLY A 119 -3.25 17.72 -15.59
CA GLY A 119 -4.41 18.55 -15.94
C GLY A 119 -5.75 17.80 -16.02
N LYS A 120 -5.77 16.47 -15.93
CA LYS A 120 -7.02 15.69 -15.82
C LYS A 120 -7.62 15.82 -14.42
N VAL A 121 -8.96 15.77 -14.35
CA VAL A 121 -9.69 15.84 -13.09
C VAL A 121 -9.53 14.55 -12.30
N ALA A 122 -9.05 14.68 -11.06
CA ALA A 122 -8.88 13.59 -10.12
C ALA A 122 -10.18 13.34 -9.34
N ASN A 123 -10.87 12.22 -9.60
CA ASN A 123 -12.06 11.85 -8.82
C ASN A 123 -11.66 11.23 -7.46
N MET A 124 -11.65 12.05 -6.41
CA MET A 124 -11.26 11.63 -5.06
C MET A 124 -12.28 10.71 -4.41
N THR A 125 -13.58 10.90 -4.67
CA THR A 125 -14.62 9.99 -4.19
C THR A 125 -14.39 8.57 -4.71
N GLY A 126 -14.07 8.43 -6.00
CA GLY A 126 -13.76 7.13 -6.61
C GLY A 126 -12.47 6.51 -6.05
N VAL A 127 -11.43 7.32 -5.84
CA VAL A 127 -10.17 6.85 -5.24
C VAL A 127 -10.40 6.33 -3.82
N PHE A 128 -11.16 7.05 -2.98
CA PHE A 128 -11.45 6.59 -1.62
C PHE A 128 -12.38 5.38 -1.59
N ALA A 129 -13.43 5.36 -2.41
CA ALA A 129 -14.33 4.21 -2.53
C ALA A 129 -13.56 2.96 -2.97
N GLY A 130 -12.77 3.04 -4.05
CA GLY A 130 -11.94 1.93 -4.53
C GLY A 130 -10.87 1.49 -3.51
N SER A 131 -10.31 2.44 -2.75
CA SER A 131 -9.36 2.11 -1.67
C SER A 131 -10.02 1.29 -0.57
N LEU A 132 -11.25 1.64 -0.17
CA LEU A 132 -12.03 0.89 0.81
C LEU A 132 -12.43 -0.49 0.28
N GLU A 133 -12.86 -0.56 -0.98
CA GLU A 133 -13.22 -1.82 -1.64
C GLU A 133 -12.05 -2.81 -1.68
N LEU A 134 -10.82 -2.33 -1.93
CA LEU A 134 -9.61 -3.18 -1.90
C LEU A 134 -9.11 -3.44 -0.48
N ALA A 135 -9.30 -2.52 0.47
CA ALA A 135 -8.85 -2.69 1.86
C ALA A 135 -9.55 -3.85 2.56
N VAL A 136 -10.85 -4.06 2.29
CA VAL A 136 -11.64 -5.16 2.88
C VAL A 136 -11.04 -6.54 2.58
N PRO A 137 -10.89 -6.97 1.30
CA PRO A 137 -10.32 -8.29 0.99
C PRO A 137 -8.88 -8.42 1.44
N ILE A 138 -8.06 -7.36 1.36
CA ILE A 138 -6.67 -7.39 1.85
C ILE A 138 -6.64 -7.64 3.37
N THR A 139 -7.51 -6.99 4.14
CA THR A 139 -7.60 -7.18 5.59
C THR A 139 -8.05 -8.60 5.94
N LEU A 140 -9.07 -9.11 5.25
CA LEU A 140 -9.50 -10.50 5.42
C LEU A 140 -8.40 -11.49 5.04
N GLY A 141 -7.61 -11.18 4.00
CA GLY A 141 -6.44 -11.95 3.61
C GLY A 141 -5.35 -11.96 4.67
N ALA A 142 -5.03 -10.80 5.25
CA ALA A 142 -4.07 -10.69 6.33
C ALA A 142 -4.49 -11.54 7.55
N LEU A 143 -5.77 -11.51 7.92
CA LEU A 143 -6.32 -12.36 8.98
C LEU A 143 -6.18 -13.85 8.67
N ALA A 144 -6.48 -14.25 7.42
CA ALA A 144 -6.29 -15.63 6.97
C ALA A 144 -4.81 -16.05 6.99
N GLY A 145 -3.89 -15.14 6.66
CA GLY A 145 -2.45 -15.34 6.77
C GLY A 145 -2.00 -15.60 8.20
N ILE A 146 -2.43 -14.77 9.15
CA ILE A 146 -2.14 -14.94 10.59
C ILE A 146 -2.65 -16.30 11.10
N LEU A 147 -3.86 -16.70 10.69
CA LEU A 147 -4.41 -18.00 11.06
C LEU A 147 -3.61 -19.16 10.46
N SER A 148 -3.17 -19.02 9.21
CA SER A 148 -2.34 -20.03 8.54
C SER A 148 -1.00 -20.22 9.24
N GLU A 149 -0.35 -19.12 9.63
CA GLU A 149 0.93 -19.15 10.33
C GLU A 149 0.82 -19.87 11.68
N ARG A 150 -0.31 -19.70 12.40
CA ARG A 150 -0.59 -20.47 13.63
C ARG A 150 -0.69 -21.98 13.41
N SER A 151 -1.10 -22.41 12.23
CA SER A 151 -1.15 -23.83 11.84
C SER A 151 0.19 -24.38 11.32
N GLY A 152 1.25 -23.57 11.33
CA GLY A 152 2.58 -23.97 10.84
C GLY A 152 2.74 -23.87 9.33
N MET A 153 1.88 -23.12 8.64
CA MET A 153 1.91 -22.97 7.19
C MET A 153 1.96 -21.49 6.76
N LEU A 154 2.97 -21.13 5.99
CA LEU A 154 3.13 -19.79 5.46
C LEU A 154 2.32 -19.64 4.17
N ASN A 155 1.19 -18.95 4.25
CA ASN A 155 0.27 -18.79 3.12
C ASN A 155 0.72 -17.69 2.14
N ILE A 156 1.82 -17.94 1.42
CA ILE A 156 2.35 -17.01 0.40
C ILE A 156 1.46 -16.95 -0.86
N ALA A 157 0.68 -17.99 -1.13
CA ALA A 157 -0.19 -18.09 -2.31
C ALA A 157 -1.50 -17.28 -2.22
N ILE A 158 -1.60 -16.30 -1.31
CA ILE A 158 -2.87 -15.66 -0.99
C ILE A 158 -3.43 -14.80 -2.13
N GLU A 159 -2.56 -14.10 -2.86
CA GLU A 159 -2.94 -13.32 -4.03
C GLU A 159 -3.53 -14.22 -5.12
N GLY A 160 -2.91 -15.38 -5.35
CA GLY A 160 -3.41 -16.38 -6.29
C GLY A 160 -4.77 -16.95 -5.87
N LYS A 161 -4.99 -17.20 -4.58
CA LYS A 161 -6.29 -17.64 -4.06
C LYS A 161 -7.39 -16.61 -4.32
N PHE A 162 -7.09 -15.33 -4.08
CA PHE A 162 -8.03 -14.24 -4.36
C PHE A 162 -8.35 -14.14 -5.85
N LEU A 163 -7.34 -14.21 -6.70
CA LEU A 163 -7.51 -14.06 -8.13
C LEU A 163 -8.28 -15.22 -8.76
N VAL A 164 -7.92 -16.46 -8.41
CA VAL A 164 -8.64 -17.67 -8.88
C VAL A 164 -10.06 -17.69 -8.33
N GLY A 165 -10.25 -17.37 -7.05
CA GLY A 165 -11.58 -17.29 -6.43
C GLY A 165 -12.47 -16.23 -7.08
N ALA A 166 -11.95 -15.02 -7.29
CA ALA A 166 -12.68 -13.94 -7.95
C ALA A 166 -13.07 -14.29 -9.39
N CYS A 167 -12.14 -14.88 -10.16
CA CYS A 167 -12.40 -15.29 -11.53
C CYS A 167 -13.46 -16.40 -11.61
N ALA A 168 -13.28 -17.49 -10.84
CA ALA A 168 -14.22 -18.61 -10.83
C ALA A 168 -15.60 -18.19 -10.28
N GLY A 169 -15.62 -17.35 -9.25
CA GLY A 169 -16.85 -16.80 -8.68
C GLY A 169 -17.61 -15.89 -9.65
N ALA A 170 -16.90 -15.04 -10.39
CA ALA A 170 -17.51 -14.20 -11.42
C ALA A 170 -18.13 -15.03 -12.55
N ILE A 171 -17.43 -16.08 -13.01
CA ILE A 171 -17.95 -17.00 -14.02
C ILE A 171 -19.20 -17.73 -13.49
N ALA A 172 -19.13 -18.31 -12.29
CA ALA A 172 -20.27 -19.01 -11.70
C ALA A 172 -21.47 -18.09 -11.47
N ALA A 173 -21.25 -16.87 -10.96
CA ALA A 173 -22.32 -15.88 -10.82
C ALA A 173 -22.94 -15.51 -12.16
N SER A 174 -22.14 -15.40 -13.23
CA SER A 174 -22.63 -15.06 -14.57
C SER A 174 -23.46 -16.17 -15.23
N ILE A 175 -23.20 -17.44 -14.91
CA ILE A 175 -23.94 -18.58 -15.47
C ILE A 175 -25.22 -18.86 -14.66
N THR A 176 -25.16 -18.65 -13.35
CA THR A 176 -26.26 -18.99 -12.42
C THR A 176 -27.18 -17.81 -12.10
N ASP A 177 -26.83 -16.60 -12.55
CA ASP A 177 -27.46 -15.33 -12.16
C ASP A 177 -27.58 -15.16 -10.63
N SER A 178 -26.70 -15.81 -9.86
CA SER A 178 -26.74 -15.83 -8.40
C SER A 178 -25.40 -15.47 -7.80
N ALA A 179 -25.38 -14.33 -7.09
CA ALA A 179 -24.20 -13.87 -6.37
C ALA A 179 -23.76 -14.88 -5.29
N VAL A 180 -24.72 -15.54 -4.63
CA VAL A 180 -24.43 -16.54 -3.58
C VAL A 180 -23.74 -17.76 -4.17
N ALA A 181 -24.20 -18.25 -5.32
CA ALA A 181 -23.55 -19.37 -6.00
C ALA A 181 -22.11 -19.01 -6.42
N GLY A 182 -21.90 -17.78 -6.92
CA GLY A 182 -20.57 -17.27 -7.23
C GLY A 182 -19.62 -17.26 -6.02
N VAL A 183 -20.10 -16.79 -4.86
CA VAL A 183 -19.32 -16.79 -3.61
C VAL A 183 -18.95 -18.20 -3.18
N LEU A 184 -19.88 -19.16 -3.24
CA LEU A 184 -19.61 -20.55 -2.89
C LEU A 184 -18.52 -21.16 -3.79
N VAL A 185 -18.61 -20.93 -5.11
CA VAL A 185 -17.59 -21.40 -6.05
C VAL A 185 -16.25 -20.73 -5.78
N ALA A 186 -16.23 -19.43 -5.51
CA ALA A 186 -15.00 -18.70 -5.16
C ALA A 186 -14.31 -19.30 -3.93
N VAL A 187 -15.08 -19.62 -2.88
CA VAL A 187 -14.57 -20.26 -1.66
C VAL A 187 -13.99 -21.63 -1.98
N LEU A 188 -14.70 -22.47 -2.73
CA LEU A 188 -14.23 -23.81 -3.09
C LEU A 188 -12.94 -23.76 -3.92
N CYS A 189 -12.83 -22.85 -4.89
CA CYS A 189 -11.61 -22.67 -5.67
C CYS A 189 -10.44 -22.15 -4.82
N GLY A 190 -10.70 -21.18 -3.92
CA GLY A 190 -9.68 -20.71 -2.96
C GLY A 190 -9.20 -21.82 -2.02
N MET A 191 -10.11 -22.68 -1.56
CA MET A 191 -9.79 -23.87 -0.77
C MET A 191 -8.95 -24.87 -1.57
N ALA A 192 -9.29 -25.12 -2.84
CA ALA A 192 -8.54 -26.03 -3.70
C ALA A 192 -7.10 -25.55 -3.92
N VAL A 193 -6.90 -24.25 -4.17
CA VAL A 193 -5.55 -23.64 -4.28
C VAL A 193 -4.81 -23.70 -2.93
N GLY A 194 -5.51 -23.49 -1.82
CA GLY A 194 -4.94 -23.66 -0.47
C GLY A 194 -4.51 -25.08 -0.19
N TYR A 195 -5.33 -26.05 -0.58
CA TYR A 195 -5.00 -27.47 -0.48
C TYR A 195 -3.80 -27.81 -1.35
N MET A 196 -3.69 -27.27 -2.56
CA MET A 196 -2.53 -27.48 -3.43
C MET A 196 -1.22 -26.97 -2.79
N LEU A 197 -1.23 -25.78 -2.19
CA LEU A 197 -0.06 -25.28 -1.44
C LEU A 197 0.28 -26.19 -0.25
N ALA A 198 -0.73 -26.59 0.52
CA ALA A 198 -0.57 -27.50 1.65
C ALA A 198 -0.03 -28.87 1.23
N TRP A 199 -0.53 -29.41 0.13
CA TRP A 199 -0.09 -30.68 -0.43
C TRP A 199 1.36 -30.62 -0.88
N LEU A 200 1.77 -29.57 -1.60
CA LEU A 200 3.16 -29.37 -2.00
C LEU A 200 4.10 -29.18 -0.79
N GLY A 201 3.69 -28.37 0.20
CA GLY A 201 4.50 -28.09 1.38
C GLY A 201 4.63 -29.27 2.34
N ILE A 202 3.52 -29.97 2.63
CA ILE A 202 3.49 -31.05 3.62
C ILE A 202 3.89 -32.38 2.99
N ARG A 203 3.26 -32.77 1.88
CA ARG A 203 3.45 -34.11 1.29
C ARG A 203 4.72 -34.21 0.46
N HIS A 204 5.07 -33.14 -0.25
CA HIS A 204 6.23 -33.10 -1.15
C HIS A 204 7.43 -32.35 -0.59
N GLN A 205 7.32 -31.79 0.62
CA GLN A 205 8.42 -31.08 1.30
C GLN A 205 9.03 -29.96 0.44
N VAL A 206 8.21 -29.35 -0.42
CA VAL A 206 8.61 -28.20 -1.24
C VAL A 206 8.63 -26.97 -0.35
N ASP A 207 9.61 -26.10 -0.57
CA ASP A 207 9.64 -24.79 0.09
C ASP A 207 8.34 -24.01 -0.22
N GLN A 208 7.62 -23.65 0.84
CA GLN A 208 6.30 -23.00 0.75
C GLN A 208 6.38 -21.60 0.12
N ILE A 209 7.52 -20.92 0.25
CA ILE A 209 7.75 -19.61 -0.39
C ILE A 209 7.83 -19.81 -1.89
N ILE A 210 8.64 -20.78 -2.36
CA ILE A 210 8.81 -21.06 -3.79
C ILE A 210 7.49 -21.56 -4.38
N ALA A 211 6.84 -22.54 -3.73
CA ALA A 211 5.55 -23.06 -4.18
C ALA A 211 4.48 -21.97 -4.22
N GLY A 212 4.44 -21.10 -3.21
CA GLY A 212 3.49 -19.99 -3.16
C GLY A 212 3.69 -18.97 -4.27
N VAL A 213 4.93 -18.59 -4.57
CA VAL A 213 5.26 -17.68 -5.70
C VAL A 213 4.84 -18.30 -7.03
N VAL A 214 5.14 -19.59 -7.26
CA VAL A 214 4.72 -20.28 -8.49
C VAL A 214 3.20 -20.33 -8.62
N ILE A 215 2.48 -20.60 -7.52
CA ILE A 215 1.01 -20.57 -7.52
C ILE A 215 0.48 -19.17 -7.84
N ASN A 216 1.04 -18.10 -7.27
CA ASN A 216 0.62 -16.73 -7.58
C ASN A 216 0.85 -16.38 -9.06
N ILE A 217 2.03 -16.69 -9.60
CA ILE A 217 2.34 -16.44 -11.02
C ILE A 217 1.41 -17.24 -11.92
N GLY A 218 1.19 -18.52 -11.61
CA GLY A 218 0.26 -19.37 -12.35
C GLY A 218 -1.18 -18.84 -12.29
N ALA A 219 -1.63 -18.41 -11.11
CA ALA A 219 -2.95 -17.80 -10.94
C ALA A 219 -3.10 -16.54 -11.80
N ILE A 220 -2.10 -15.63 -11.80
CA ILE A 220 -2.09 -14.43 -12.64
C ILE A 220 -2.22 -14.81 -14.12
N GLY A 221 -1.41 -15.76 -14.60
CA GLY A 221 -1.46 -16.20 -16.00
C GLY A 221 -2.81 -16.82 -16.40
N ILE A 222 -3.31 -17.76 -15.60
CA ILE A 222 -4.56 -18.48 -15.89
C ILE A 222 -5.75 -17.53 -15.86
N THR A 223 -5.88 -16.73 -14.80
CA THR A 223 -7.05 -15.84 -14.63
C THR A 223 -7.07 -14.73 -15.67
N ASN A 224 -5.90 -14.18 -16.04
CA ASN A 224 -5.83 -13.19 -17.12
C ASN A 224 -6.20 -13.81 -18.48
N PHE A 225 -5.73 -15.02 -18.78
CA PHE A 225 -6.12 -15.75 -20.00
C PHE A 225 -7.63 -15.99 -20.05
N VAL A 226 -8.21 -16.49 -18.95
CA VAL A 226 -9.65 -16.74 -18.84
C VAL A 226 -10.43 -15.43 -18.97
N PHE A 227 -10.00 -14.36 -18.31
CA PHE A 227 -10.63 -13.06 -18.42
C PHE A 227 -10.66 -12.59 -19.88
N LEU A 228 -9.54 -12.61 -20.58
CA LEU A 228 -9.44 -12.13 -21.97
C LEU A 228 -10.20 -12.99 -22.99
N ARG A 229 -10.38 -14.29 -22.72
CA ARG A 229 -11.01 -15.22 -23.69
C ARG A 229 -12.46 -15.55 -23.39
N VAL A 230 -12.86 -15.51 -22.13
CA VAL A 230 -14.19 -15.94 -21.68
C VAL A 230 -15.04 -14.76 -21.23
N LEU A 231 -14.46 -13.82 -20.48
CA LEU A 231 -15.22 -12.73 -19.84
C LEU A 231 -15.17 -11.41 -20.63
N ALA A 232 -14.07 -11.13 -21.32
CA ALA A 232 -13.94 -9.95 -22.16
C ALA A 232 -14.84 -10.11 -23.39
N LYS A 233 -16.01 -9.46 -23.36
CA LYS A 233 -16.87 -9.32 -24.53
C LYS A 233 -16.06 -8.63 -25.63
N THR A 234 -15.90 -9.26 -26.79
CA THR A 234 -15.37 -8.62 -27.98
C THR A 234 -16.21 -7.36 -28.25
N PRO A 235 -15.63 -6.15 -28.32
CA PRO A 235 -16.35 -5.00 -28.84
C PRO A 235 -16.57 -5.27 -30.32
N GLY A 236 -17.81 -5.62 -30.67
CA GLY A 236 -18.33 -5.78 -32.02
C GLY A 236 -19.68 -5.12 -32.09
#